data_AF-E4RMB9-F1
#
_entry.id   AF-E4RMB9-F1
#
_cell.length_a   1.000
_cell.length_b   1.000
_cell.length_c   1.000
_cell.angle_alpha   90.00
_cell.angle_beta   90.00
_cell.angle_gamma   90.00
#
_symmetry.space_group_name_H-M   'P 1'
#
loop_
_entity.id
_entity.type
_entity.pdbx_description
1 polymer ?
#
loop_
_entity_poly.entity_id
_entity_poly.type
_entity_poly.pdbx_seq_one_letter_code
_entity_poly.pdbx_strand_id
1 'polypeptide(L)'
;MPKKVLSLTLIIIFLLSVTAAAVSLDDFDKELLIRVYNDLDSDDLEYMARLGLNSKDISLILYYYSNSGQKLDEHELRNIARKRGSLEKYHHNFWLPNVIFEDSLIRLRHPRRQRLLPPLDSKNYDRKREYRGGIETVRVRGHNYDYSYYNEARGIEEEIEIKNQKYDYYYRDRNMIEKLSVHYANNRYSYYYEDLNTGRTIEKDGRGRQLSRDTVYNQLKDSYQEETDDKDNGDNGIDISFDIVIDLSDLLN
;
A
#
# COMPACT_ATOMS: atom_id res chain seq x y z
N MET A 1 -27.06 37.23 -51.28
CA MET A 1 -26.16 36.12 -50.85
C MET A 1 -24.86 36.69 -50.33
N PRO A 2 -24.61 36.63 -49.01
CA PRO A 2 -23.24 36.61 -48.50
C PRO A 2 -22.95 35.27 -47.81
N LYS A 3 -21.82 34.67 -48.18
CA LYS A 3 -21.30 33.44 -47.59
C LYS A 3 -20.69 33.76 -46.21
N LYS A 4 -21.09 32.94 -45.25
CA LYS A 4 -20.49 32.62 -43.95
C LYS A 4 -19.05 33.12 -43.77
N VAL A 5 -18.85 34.08 -42.86
CA VAL A 5 -17.59 34.25 -42.11
C VAL A 5 -17.97 34.29 -40.64
N LEU A 6 -18.15 33.13 -40.04
CA LEU A 6 -18.17 32.98 -38.59
C LEU A 6 -17.87 31.52 -38.28
N SER A 7 -16.75 31.27 -37.61
CA SER A 7 -16.30 30.01 -36.98
C SER A 7 -14.84 29.71 -37.34
N LEU A 8 -13.90 30.51 -36.82
CA LEU A 8 -12.52 30.04 -36.67
C LEU A 8 -11.86 30.65 -35.42
N THR A 9 -12.57 30.66 -34.29
CA THR A 9 -12.03 31.11 -32.99
C THR A 9 -12.61 30.28 -31.85
N LEU A 10 -12.70 28.96 -32.01
CA LEU A 10 -13.07 28.07 -30.90
C LEU A 10 -12.46 26.66 -30.97
N ILE A 11 -11.30 26.48 -31.61
CA ILE A 11 -10.58 25.19 -31.65
C ILE A 11 -9.17 25.27 -31.04
N ILE A 12 -8.77 26.43 -30.49
CA ILE A 12 -7.45 26.60 -29.84
C ILE A 12 -7.54 26.62 -28.30
N ILE A 13 -8.74 26.54 -27.71
CA ILE A 13 -8.91 26.49 -26.25
C ILE A 13 -8.93 25.05 -25.70
N PHE A 14 -9.02 24.02 -26.55
CA PHE A 14 -9.03 22.62 -26.09
C PHE A 14 -7.66 21.91 -26.13
N LEU A 15 -6.59 22.63 -26.52
CA LEU A 15 -5.21 22.09 -26.57
C LEU A 15 -4.30 22.65 -25.46
N LEU A 16 -4.84 23.45 -24.53
CA LEU A 16 -4.08 24.09 -23.45
C LEU A 16 -4.82 23.95 -22.11
N SER A 17 -4.88 22.74 -21.54
CA SER A 17 -5.09 22.58 -20.08
C SER A 17 -4.76 21.19 -19.55
N VAL A 18 -3.67 20.58 -20.03
CA VAL A 18 -2.89 19.68 -19.16
C VAL A 18 -1.44 20.10 -19.25
N THR A 19 -1.16 21.36 -18.91
CA THR A 19 0.09 21.63 -18.22
C THR A 19 -0.06 20.96 -16.85
N ALA A 20 0.17 19.65 -16.79
CA ALA A 20 0.54 19.04 -15.54
C ALA A 20 1.80 19.80 -15.14
N ALA A 21 1.67 20.75 -14.20
CA ALA A 21 2.83 21.30 -13.55
C ALA A 21 3.59 20.06 -13.05
N ALA A 22 4.80 19.86 -13.56
CA ALA A 22 5.65 18.79 -13.08
C ALA A 22 5.73 19.00 -11.57
N VAL A 23 5.16 18.07 -10.81
CA VAL A 23 5.28 18.11 -9.36
C VAL A 23 6.75 17.81 -9.13
N SER A 24 7.53 18.82 -8.75
CA SER A 24 8.90 18.59 -8.30
C SER A 24 8.83 18.15 -6.85
N LEU A 25 9.36 16.98 -6.54
CA LEU A 25 9.64 16.59 -5.16
C LEU A 25 10.77 17.46 -4.65
N ASP A 26 10.66 17.97 -3.42
CA ASP A 26 11.78 18.65 -2.79
C ASP A 26 12.85 17.64 -2.34
N ASP A 27 14.05 18.14 -2.05
CA ASP A 27 15.21 17.31 -1.73
C ASP A 27 15.00 16.52 -0.43
N PHE A 28 14.27 17.11 0.54
CA PHE A 28 13.94 16.45 1.80
C PHE A 28 13.03 15.23 1.56
N ASP A 29 11.97 15.39 0.78
CA ASP A 29 11.04 14.32 0.46
C ASP A 29 11.72 13.18 -0.31
N LYS A 30 12.66 13.51 -1.21
CA LYS A 30 13.47 12.50 -1.90
C LYS A 30 14.35 11.72 -0.94
N GLU A 31 15.08 12.42 -0.07
CA GLU A 31 15.96 11.81 0.94
C GLU A 31 15.18 10.93 1.91
N LEU A 32 14.05 11.43 2.42
CA LEU A 32 13.13 10.70 3.29
C LEU A 32 12.72 9.38 2.62
N LEU A 33 12.20 9.44 1.40
CA LEU A 33 11.67 8.27 0.72
C LEU A 33 12.76 7.26 0.35
N ILE A 34 13.91 7.69 -0.16
CA ILE A 34 15.03 6.79 -0.49
C ILE A 34 15.51 6.06 0.77
N ARG A 35 15.64 6.77 1.89
CA ARG A 35 16.13 6.18 3.14
C ARG A 35 15.12 5.20 3.76
N VAL A 36 13.84 5.57 3.77
CA VAL A 36 12.76 4.71 4.29
C VAL A 36 12.64 3.46 3.41
N TYR A 37 12.73 3.65 2.10
CA TYR A 37 12.46 2.62 1.11
C TYR A 37 13.74 2.33 0.32
N ASN A 38 14.68 1.64 0.98
CA ASN A 38 16.07 1.39 0.54
C ASN A 38 16.27 0.85 -0.89
N ASP A 39 15.23 0.38 -1.56
CA ASP A 39 15.26 -0.11 -2.95
C ASP A 39 14.90 0.96 -3.99
N LEU A 40 14.67 2.22 -3.58
CA LEU A 40 14.37 3.35 -4.47
C LEU A 40 15.60 4.19 -4.74
N ASP A 41 15.69 4.71 -5.97
CA ASP A 41 16.62 5.78 -6.31
C ASP A 41 15.89 7.10 -6.66
N SER A 42 16.68 8.14 -6.96
CA SER A 42 16.12 9.45 -7.32
C SER A 42 15.41 9.42 -8.68
N ASP A 43 15.82 8.55 -9.61
CA ASP A 43 15.23 8.49 -10.95
C ASP A 43 13.82 7.89 -10.88
N ASP A 44 13.62 6.88 -10.03
CA ASP A 44 12.32 6.29 -9.73
C ASP A 44 11.35 7.35 -9.18
N LEU A 45 11.80 8.12 -8.19
CA LEU A 45 11.00 9.18 -7.57
C LEU A 45 10.67 10.30 -8.57
N GLU A 46 11.63 10.69 -9.41
CA GLU A 46 11.40 11.67 -10.47
C GLU A 46 10.40 11.17 -11.51
N TYR A 47 10.45 9.90 -11.86
CA TYR A 47 9.48 9.31 -12.76
C TYR A 47 8.07 9.35 -12.18
N MET A 48 7.89 8.93 -10.92
CA MET A 48 6.62 9.03 -10.20
C MET A 48 6.10 10.48 -10.17
N ALA A 49 7.00 11.43 -9.92
CA ALA A 49 6.67 12.86 -9.88
C ALA A 49 6.25 13.41 -11.26
N ARG A 50 6.89 12.96 -12.34
CA ARG A 50 6.48 13.26 -13.74
C ARG A 50 5.10 12.70 -14.10
N LEU A 51 4.65 11.62 -13.44
CA LEU A 51 3.27 11.14 -13.54
C LEU A 51 2.27 12.01 -12.74
N GLY A 52 2.75 13.04 -12.05
CA GLY A 52 1.95 13.98 -11.27
C GLY A 52 1.58 13.44 -9.89
N LEU A 53 2.37 12.51 -9.34
CA LEU A 53 2.26 12.06 -7.95
C LEU A 53 3.11 13.00 -7.06
N ASN A 54 2.54 13.51 -5.97
CA ASN A 54 3.32 14.22 -4.95
C ASN A 54 3.89 13.25 -3.90
N SER A 55 4.73 13.74 -2.99
CA SER A 55 5.36 12.92 -1.95
C SER A 55 4.36 12.14 -1.10
N LYS A 56 3.19 12.70 -0.81
CA LYS A 56 2.11 12.01 -0.07
C LYS A 56 1.48 10.88 -0.87
N ASP A 57 1.23 11.12 -2.17
CA ASP A 57 0.73 10.08 -3.07
C ASP A 57 1.75 8.92 -3.15
N ILE A 58 3.02 9.26 -3.35
CA ILE A 58 4.12 8.29 -3.44
C ILE A 58 4.24 7.50 -2.14
N SER A 59 4.21 8.18 -0.99
CA SER A 59 4.28 7.55 0.34
C SER A 59 3.21 6.48 0.54
N LEU A 60 1.96 6.79 0.18
CA LEU A 60 0.85 5.83 0.30
C LEU A 60 0.99 4.65 -0.67
N ILE A 61 1.44 4.90 -1.90
CA ILE A 61 1.69 3.83 -2.88
C ILE A 61 2.78 2.90 -2.34
N LEU A 62 3.91 3.43 -1.90
CA LEU A 62 5.01 2.63 -1.38
C LEU A 62 4.62 1.87 -0.11
N TYR A 63 3.82 2.47 0.77
CA TYR A 63 3.26 1.80 1.93
C TYR A 63 2.40 0.58 1.54
N TYR A 64 1.55 0.71 0.52
CA TYR A 64 0.74 -0.41 0.02
C TYR A 64 1.59 -1.56 -0.54
N TYR A 65 2.58 -1.24 -1.36
CA TYR A 65 3.39 -2.26 -2.02
C TYR A 65 4.37 -2.94 -1.06
N SER A 66 4.99 -2.18 -0.14
CA SER A 66 5.85 -2.75 0.91
C SER A 66 5.11 -3.72 1.82
N ASN A 67 3.85 -3.41 2.16
CA ASN A 67 3.05 -4.30 3.01
C ASN A 67 2.54 -5.54 2.27
N SER A 68 2.04 -5.37 1.05
CA SER A 68 1.41 -6.46 0.33
C SER A 68 2.42 -7.47 -0.25
N GLY A 69 3.68 -7.08 -0.40
CA GLY A 69 4.69 -7.86 -1.11
C GLY A 69 4.39 -8.02 -2.61
N GLN A 70 3.53 -7.15 -3.16
CA GLN A 70 3.26 -7.06 -4.60
C GLN A 70 4.42 -6.32 -5.28
N LYS A 71 4.62 -6.58 -6.57
CA LYS A 71 5.58 -5.83 -7.39
C LYS A 71 4.86 -4.66 -8.03
N LEU A 72 5.43 -3.46 -7.92
CA LEU A 72 4.95 -2.28 -8.65
C LEU A 72 5.67 -2.22 -9.99
N ASP A 73 4.93 -2.41 -11.09
CA ASP A 73 5.45 -2.20 -12.44
C ASP A 73 4.99 -0.86 -13.04
N GLU A 74 5.57 -0.49 -14.18
CA GLU A 74 5.25 0.76 -14.87
C GLU A 74 3.76 0.88 -15.24
N HIS A 75 3.17 -0.21 -15.74
CA HIS A 75 1.78 -0.22 -16.19
C HIS A 75 0.83 0.02 -15.02
N GLU A 76 1.07 -0.66 -13.89
CA GLU A 76 0.37 -0.48 -12.64
C GLU A 76 0.54 0.95 -12.11
N LEU A 77 1.78 1.45 -12.06
CA LEU A 77 2.07 2.80 -11.58
C LEU A 77 1.34 3.87 -12.41
N ARG A 78 1.35 3.77 -13.74
CA ARG A 78 0.60 4.68 -14.62
C ARG A 78 -0.91 4.58 -14.40
N ASN A 79 -1.44 3.37 -14.16
CA ASN A 79 -2.86 3.18 -13.87
C ASN A 79 -3.26 3.78 -12.52
N ILE A 80 -2.42 3.63 -11.51
CA ILE A 80 -2.57 4.24 -10.18
C ILE A 80 -2.54 5.77 -10.30
N ALA A 81 -1.55 6.32 -11.01
CA ALA A 81 -1.40 7.77 -11.17
C ALA A 81 -2.63 8.44 -11.82
N ARG A 82 -3.23 7.79 -12.83
CA ARG A 82 -4.48 8.25 -13.45
C ARG A 82 -5.66 8.29 -12.48
N LYS A 83 -5.63 7.49 -11.42
CA LYS A 83 -6.68 7.38 -10.40
C LYS A 83 -6.25 7.88 -9.02
N ARG A 84 -5.21 8.73 -8.95
CA ARG A 84 -4.61 9.19 -7.68
C ARG A 84 -5.58 9.81 -6.67
N GLY A 85 -6.72 10.35 -7.13
CA GLY A 85 -7.78 10.89 -6.26
C GLY A 85 -8.57 9.82 -5.47
N SER A 86 -8.27 8.53 -5.64
CA SER A 86 -8.95 7.42 -4.94
C SER A 86 -7.97 6.43 -4.31
N LEU A 87 -6.71 6.80 -4.11
CA LEU A 87 -5.66 5.93 -3.54
C LEU A 87 -6.09 5.28 -2.21
N GLU A 88 -6.73 6.04 -1.33
CA GLU A 88 -7.20 5.59 -0.03
C GLU A 88 -8.24 4.46 -0.13
N LYS A 89 -8.92 4.31 -1.27
CA LYS A 89 -9.91 3.25 -1.48
C LYS A 89 -9.28 1.91 -1.87
N TYR A 90 -7.99 1.90 -2.23
CA TYR A 90 -7.32 0.71 -2.74
C TYR A 90 -6.71 -0.18 -1.65
N HIS A 91 -6.82 0.16 -0.37
CA HIS A 91 -6.29 -0.65 0.74
C HIS A 91 -6.67 -2.15 0.66
N HIS A 92 -7.88 -2.48 0.20
CA HIS A 92 -8.33 -3.85 0.03
C HIS A 92 -7.60 -4.61 -1.10
N ASN A 93 -7.18 -3.91 -2.17
CA ASN A 93 -6.32 -4.50 -3.22
C ASN A 93 -4.94 -4.90 -2.67
N PHE A 94 -4.55 -4.33 -1.53
CA PHE A 94 -3.28 -4.57 -0.85
C PHE A 94 -3.43 -5.32 0.48
N TRP A 95 -4.62 -5.88 0.75
CA TRP A 95 -4.92 -6.64 1.98
C TRP A 95 -4.78 -5.88 3.29
N LEU A 96 -4.83 -4.54 3.25
CA LEU A 96 -4.63 -3.71 4.42
C LEU A 96 -5.95 -3.20 5.01
N PRO A 97 -5.99 -2.95 6.33
CA PRO A 97 -7.07 -2.21 6.94
C PRO A 97 -7.07 -0.77 6.44
N ASN A 98 -8.23 -0.10 6.48
CA ASN A 98 -8.35 1.33 6.19
C ASN A 98 -7.93 2.20 7.41
N VAL A 99 -6.92 1.75 8.15
CA VAL A 99 -6.44 2.35 9.40
C VAL A 99 -4.93 2.24 9.46
N ILE A 100 -4.29 3.28 9.97
CA ILE A 100 -2.87 3.34 10.33
C ILE A 100 -2.77 3.37 11.86
N PHE A 101 -1.94 2.53 12.47
CA PHE A 101 -1.84 2.49 13.93
C PHE A 101 -1.02 3.65 14.47
N GLU A 102 -1.46 4.21 15.59
CA GLU A 102 -0.82 5.39 16.19
C GLU A 102 0.60 5.08 16.65
N ASP A 103 0.85 3.85 17.06
CA ASP A 103 2.11 3.45 17.67
C ASP A 103 3.20 3.12 16.64
N SER A 104 2.83 2.71 15.42
CA SER A 104 3.76 2.36 14.35
C SER A 104 3.02 2.06 13.03
N LEU A 105 3.74 2.14 11.91
CA LEU A 105 3.26 1.55 10.66
C LEU A 105 3.21 0.03 10.81
N ILE A 106 2.19 -0.59 10.23
CA ILE A 106 1.99 -2.04 10.30
C ILE A 106 2.83 -2.70 9.22
N ARG A 107 3.36 -3.86 9.57
CA ARG A 107 3.86 -4.84 8.61
C ARG A 107 3.22 -6.19 8.92
N LEU A 108 2.23 -6.58 8.14
CA LEU A 108 1.64 -7.92 8.23
C LEU A 108 2.53 -8.91 7.49
N ARG A 109 2.68 -10.13 8.02
CA ARG A 109 3.47 -11.15 7.33
C ARG A 109 2.66 -11.76 6.19
N HIS A 110 2.87 -11.23 4.99
CA HIS A 110 2.39 -11.87 3.77
C HIS A 110 3.50 -12.73 3.16
N PRO A 111 3.38 -14.07 3.14
CA PRO A 111 4.35 -14.89 2.42
C PRO A 111 4.47 -14.46 0.96
N ARG A 112 5.71 -14.32 0.50
CA ARG A 112 6.04 -14.00 -0.90
C ARG A 112 5.57 -15.14 -1.81
N ARG A 113 4.48 -14.92 -2.54
CA ARG A 113 3.94 -15.85 -3.54
C ARG A 113 3.10 -15.10 -4.58
N GLN A 114 2.93 -15.67 -5.76
CA GLN A 114 1.95 -15.17 -6.71
C GLN A 114 0.55 -15.40 -6.12
N ARG A 115 -0.21 -14.32 -5.89
CA ARG A 115 -1.53 -14.36 -5.27
C ARG A 115 -2.63 -14.10 -6.28
N LEU A 116 -3.83 -14.58 -6.00
CA LEU A 116 -5.02 -14.11 -6.70
C LEU A 116 -5.31 -12.68 -6.25
N LEU A 117 -5.44 -11.78 -7.22
CA LEU A 117 -5.73 -10.37 -7.00
C LEU A 117 -6.93 -9.94 -7.84
N PRO A 118 -7.87 -9.17 -7.27
CA PRO A 118 -8.86 -8.48 -8.08
C PRO A 118 -8.18 -7.32 -8.82
N PRO A 119 -8.66 -6.95 -10.03
CA PRO A 119 -8.29 -5.69 -10.65
C PRO A 119 -8.53 -4.51 -9.70
N LEU A 120 -7.71 -3.46 -9.82
CA LEU A 120 -7.87 -2.22 -9.07
C LEU A 120 -9.31 -1.67 -9.23
N ASP A 121 -9.93 -1.32 -8.10
CA ASP A 121 -11.31 -0.76 -8.04
C ASP A 121 -12.44 -1.72 -8.47
N SER A 122 -12.19 -3.04 -8.44
CA SER A 122 -13.24 -4.00 -8.74
C SER A 122 -14.33 -4.00 -7.67
N LYS A 123 -15.58 -3.76 -8.07
CA LYS A 123 -16.75 -3.87 -7.17
C LYS A 123 -17.29 -5.29 -7.05
N ASN A 124 -17.00 -6.14 -8.03
CA ASN A 124 -17.47 -7.52 -8.08
C ASN A 124 -16.38 -8.38 -8.71
N TYR A 125 -15.84 -9.31 -7.92
CA TYR A 125 -14.82 -10.23 -8.39
C TYR A 125 -14.96 -11.54 -7.63
N ASP A 126 -14.83 -12.66 -8.32
CA ASP A 126 -14.83 -13.97 -7.71
C ASP A 126 -13.87 -14.85 -8.48
N ARG A 127 -12.83 -15.32 -7.80
CA ARG A 127 -11.89 -16.28 -8.36
C ARG A 127 -11.50 -17.29 -7.32
N LYS A 128 -11.31 -18.52 -7.80
CA LYS A 128 -10.78 -19.63 -7.05
C LYS A 128 -9.67 -20.26 -7.87
N ARG A 129 -8.57 -20.62 -7.22
CA ARG A 129 -7.43 -21.32 -7.81
C ARG A 129 -7.10 -22.52 -6.93
N GLU A 130 -7.16 -23.70 -7.51
CA GLU A 130 -6.70 -24.93 -6.88
C GLU A 130 -5.31 -25.27 -7.40
N TYR A 131 -4.48 -25.82 -6.53
CA TYR A 131 -3.16 -26.34 -6.89
C TYR A 131 -2.88 -27.56 -6.01
N ARG A 132 -1.77 -28.26 -6.28
CA ARG A 132 -1.45 -29.49 -5.54
C ARG A 132 -1.28 -29.19 -4.05
N GLY A 133 -2.22 -29.68 -3.24
CA GLY A 133 -2.22 -29.54 -1.79
C GLY A 133 -2.76 -28.20 -1.26
N GLY A 134 -3.49 -27.42 -2.06
CA GLY A 134 -4.06 -26.19 -1.56
C GLY A 134 -5.07 -25.48 -2.47
N ILE A 135 -5.69 -24.46 -1.90
CA ILE A 135 -6.75 -23.65 -2.49
C ILE A 135 -6.51 -22.19 -2.14
N GLU A 136 -6.83 -21.30 -3.08
CA GLU A 136 -6.88 -19.86 -2.86
C GLU A 136 -8.20 -19.34 -3.43
N THR A 137 -8.87 -18.46 -2.69
CA THR A 137 -10.13 -17.83 -3.08
C THR A 137 -10.07 -16.33 -2.80
N VAL A 138 -10.52 -15.53 -3.75
CA VAL A 138 -10.80 -14.09 -3.58
C VAL A 138 -12.25 -13.84 -3.95
N ARG A 139 -12.97 -13.12 -3.09
CA ARG A 139 -14.30 -12.57 -3.39
C ARG A 139 -14.37 -11.11 -3.02
N VAL A 140 -14.86 -10.31 -3.96
CA VAL A 140 -15.19 -8.89 -3.77
C VAL A 140 -16.66 -8.69 -4.10
N ARG A 141 -17.40 -8.06 -3.18
CA ARG A 141 -18.83 -7.74 -3.30
C ARG A 141 -19.09 -6.37 -2.69
N GLY A 142 -19.08 -5.32 -3.51
CA GLY A 142 -19.19 -3.94 -3.06
C GLY A 142 -18.01 -3.56 -2.16
N HIS A 143 -18.29 -3.31 -0.89
CA HIS A 143 -17.29 -2.96 0.13
C HIS A 143 -16.74 -4.17 0.90
N ASN A 144 -17.22 -5.38 0.57
CA ASN A 144 -16.77 -6.59 1.21
C ASN A 144 -15.65 -7.22 0.40
N TYR A 145 -14.57 -7.58 1.08
CA TYR A 145 -13.44 -8.31 0.55
C TYR A 145 -13.20 -9.55 1.43
N ASP A 146 -13.11 -10.72 0.81
CA ASP A 146 -12.80 -11.97 1.46
C ASP A 146 -11.67 -12.65 0.70
N TYR A 147 -10.57 -12.95 1.39
CA TYR A 147 -9.46 -13.75 0.89
C TYR A 147 -9.29 -14.96 1.78
N SER A 148 -9.10 -16.13 1.17
CA SER A 148 -8.62 -17.29 1.89
C SER A 148 -7.57 -18.03 1.09
N TYR A 149 -6.59 -18.55 1.79
CA TYR A 149 -5.55 -19.40 1.26
C TYR A 149 -5.28 -20.53 2.24
N TYR A 150 -5.27 -21.74 1.72
CA TYR A 150 -4.93 -22.93 2.48
C TYR A 150 -3.96 -23.79 1.69
N ASN A 151 -2.89 -24.22 2.34
CA ASN A 151 -1.89 -25.14 1.79
C ASN A 151 -1.52 -26.20 2.84
N GLU A 152 -2.05 -27.39 2.67
CA GLU A 152 -1.84 -28.52 3.58
C GLU A 152 -0.36 -28.94 3.64
N ALA A 153 0.29 -29.02 2.48
CA ALA A 153 1.67 -29.49 2.38
C ALA A 153 2.67 -28.58 3.11
N ARG A 154 2.36 -27.29 3.23
CA ARG A 154 3.15 -26.30 3.98
C ARG A 154 2.56 -25.99 5.35
N GLY A 155 1.36 -26.49 5.66
CA GLY A 155 0.62 -26.16 6.87
C GLY A 155 0.26 -24.68 6.97
N ILE A 156 0.00 -24.01 5.84
CA ILE A 156 -0.27 -22.57 5.79
C ILE A 156 -1.77 -22.34 5.68
N GLU A 157 -2.26 -21.42 6.50
CA GLU A 157 -3.61 -20.87 6.46
C GLU A 157 -3.52 -19.34 6.52
N GLU A 158 -4.22 -18.65 5.63
CA GLU A 158 -4.30 -17.18 5.62
C GLU A 158 -5.71 -16.77 5.26
N GLU A 159 -6.31 -15.91 6.08
CA GLU A 159 -7.64 -15.35 5.89
C GLU A 159 -7.60 -13.84 6.08
N ILE A 160 -8.24 -13.10 5.17
CA ILE A 160 -8.45 -11.65 5.29
C ILE A 160 -9.91 -11.36 5.02
N GLU A 161 -10.56 -10.72 5.97
CA GLU A 161 -11.94 -10.26 5.88
C GLU A 161 -11.99 -8.75 6.05
N ILE A 162 -12.48 -8.04 5.04
CA ILE A 162 -12.70 -6.60 5.10
C ILE A 162 -14.18 -6.33 4.88
N LYS A 163 -14.82 -5.71 5.87
CA LYS A 163 -16.22 -5.29 5.82
C LYS A 163 -16.31 -3.81 6.17
N ASN A 164 -17.50 -3.23 6.00
CA ASN A 164 -17.75 -1.81 6.32
C ASN A 164 -17.34 -1.39 7.74
N GLN A 165 -17.38 -2.30 8.72
CA GLN A 165 -17.17 -1.98 10.13
C GLN A 165 -16.00 -2.74 10.77
N LYS A 166 -15.32 -3.61 10.01
CA LYS A 166 -14.22 -4.41 10.54
C LYS A 166 -13.19 -4.80 9.49
N TYR A 167 -12.00 -5.09 9.99
CA TYR A 167 -10.97 -5.82 9.28
C TYR A 167 -10.48 -6.93 10.20
N ASP A 168 -10.41 -8.15 9.67
CA ASP A 168 -9.80 -9.29 10.34
C ASP A 168 -8.74 -9.90 9.41
N TYR A 169 -7.58 -10.18 9.98
CA TYR A 169 -6.49 -10.91 9.37
C TYR A 169 -6.10 -12.05 10.29
N TYR A 170 -5.91 -13.21 9.70
CA TYR A 170 -5.40 -14.40 10.35
C TYR A 170 -4.37 -15.05 9.44
N TYR A 171 -3.23 -15.39 10.02
CA TYR A 171 -2.19 -16.16 9.39
C TYR A 171 -1.67 -17.21 10.33
N ARG A 172 -1.40 -18.39 9.78
CA ARG A 172 -0.75 -19.48 10.49
C ARG A 172 0.14 -20.26 9.55
N ASP A 173 1.30 -20.65 10.05
CA ASP A 173 2.09 -21.72 9.48
C ASP A 173 2.52 -22.73 10.57
N ARG A 174 3.53 -23.55 10.29
CA ARG A 174 4.06 -24.53 11.26
C ARG A 174 4.82 -23.89 12.42
N ASN A 175 5.28 -22.67 12.24
CA ASN A 175 6.21 -21.97 13.09
C ASN A 175 5.55 -20.80 13.82
N MET A 176 4.41 -20.31 13.35
CA MET A 176 3.80 -19.11 13.93
C MET A 176 2.29 -18.98 13.72
N ILE A 177 1.72 -18.06 14.49
CA ILE A 177 0.37 -17.54 14.33
C ILE A 177 0.45 -16.01 14.39
N GLU A 178 -0.25 -15.33 13.48
CA GLU A 178 -0.40 -13.86 13.48
C GLU A 178 -1.88 -13.51 13.27
N LYS A 179 -2.40 -12.55 14.04
CA LYS A 179 -3.78 -12.08 13.94
C LYS A 179 -3.83 -10.58 14.08
N LEU A 180 -4.71 -9.95 13.32
CA LEU A 180 -5.07 -8.56 13.50
C LEU A 180 -6.57 -8.39 13.35
N SER A 181 -7.20 -7.75 14.34
CA SER A 181 -8.60 -7.31 14.24
C SER A 181 -8.68 -5.81 14.42
N VAL A 182 -9.47 -5.13 13.58
CA VAL A 182 -9.70 -3.68 13.61
C VAL A 182 -11.19 -3.40 13.58
N HIS A 183 -11.66 -2.58 14.50
CA HIS A 183 -13.04 -2.09 14.56
C HIS A 183 -13.11 -0.65 14.06
N TYR A 184 -13.67 -0.43 12.87
CA TYR A 184 -13.68 0.90 12.24
C TYR A 184 -14.59 1.91 12.95
N ALA A 185 -15.57 1.47 13.75
CA ALA A 185 -16.45 2.37 14.49
C ALA A 185 -15.69 3.24 15.52
N ASN A 186 -14.56 2.76 16.04
CA ASN A 186 -13.75 3.46 17.05
C ASN A 186 -12.25 3.40 16.74
N ASN A 187 -11.88 2.93 15.54
CA ASN A 187 -10.51 2.66 15.09
C ASN A 187 -9.65 1.91 16.11
N ARG A 188 -10.25 1.04 16.93
CA ARG A 188 -9.47 0.19 17.85
C ARG A 188 -8.97 -1.04 17.12
N TYR A 189 -7.78 -1.47 17.47
CA TYR A 189 -7.23 -2.73 16.98
C TYR A 189 -6.76 -3.62 18.12
N SER A 190 -6.68 -4.90 17.81
CA SER A 190 -6.03 -5.93 18.62
C SER A 190 -5.13 -6.78 17.73
N TYR A 191 -3.86 -6.90 18.11
CA TYR A 191 -2.83 -7.64 17.41
C TYR A 191 -2.31 -8.76 18.30
N TYR A 192 -2.12 -9.93 17.69
CA TYR A 192 -1.57 -11.11 18.34
C TYR A 192 -0.53 -11.75 17.43
N TYR A 193 0.60 -12.11 18.01
CA TYR A 193 1.62 -12.92 17.37
C TYR A 193 2.12 -13.98 18.34
N GLU A 194 2.39 -15.17 17.81
CA GLU A 194 3.02 -16.27 18.54
C GLU A 194 4.03 -16.98 17.64
N ASP A 195 5.25 -17.13 18.12
CA ASP A 195 6.24 -18.03 17.56
C ASP A 195 6.11 -19.40 18.24
N LEU A 196 5.64 -20.39 17.50
CA LEU A 196 5.40 -21.75 17.96
C LEU A 196 6.70 -22.51 18.25
N ASN A 197 7.85 -22.07 17.72
CA ASN A 197 9.13 -22.70 18.00
C ASN A 197 9.68 -22.27 19.36
N THR A 198 9.47 -21.01 19.74
CA THR A 198 10.03 -20.43 20.97
C THR A 198 8.99 -20.24 22.08
N GLY A 199 7.70 -20.29 21.75
CA GLY A 199 6.59 -19.95 22.64
C GLY A 199 6.48 -18.44 22.92
N ARG A 200 7.25 -17.60 22.22
CA ARG A 200 7.23 -16.15 22.42
C ARG A 200 5.94 -15.58 21.84
N THR A 201 5.24 -14.78 22.64
CA THR A 201 4.03 -14.08 22.22
C THR A 201 4.23 -12.56 22.22
N ILE A 202 3.45 -11.87 21.37
CA ILE A 202 3.28 -10.42 21.37
C ILE A 202 1.78 -10.16 21.32
N GLU A 203 1.29 -9.38 22.28
CA GLU A 203 -0.09 -8.93 22.33
C GLU A 203 -0.10 -7.41 22.39
N LYS A 204 -0.90 -6.78 21.54
CA LYS A 204 -0.98 -5.33 21.46
C LYS A 204 -2.39 -4.88 21.14
N ASP A 205 -2.94 -4.04 21.99
CA ASP A 205 -4.18 -3.32 21.73
C ASP A 205 -3.88 -1.84 21.60
N GLY A 206 -4.61 -1.17 20.72
CA GLY A 206 -4.38 0.26 20.52
C GLY A 206 -5.49 0.94 19.74
N ARG A 207 -5.14 2.12 19.25
CA ARG A 207 -5.96 2.93 18.36
C ARG A 207 -5.20 3.23 17.09
N GLY A 208 -5.95 3.40 16.02
CA GLY A 208 -5.42 3.90 14.78
C GLY A 208 -6.16 5.14 14.30
N ARG A 209 -5.58 5.73 13.26
CA ARG A 209 -6.10 6.85 12.50
C ARG A 209 -6.58 6.34 11.16
N GLN A 210 -7.48 7.08 10.54
CA GLN A 210 -7.90 6.76 9.18
C GLN A 210 -6.69 6.74 8.25
N LEU A 211 -6.60 5.71 7.42
CA LEU A 211 -5.59 5.63 6.36
C LEU A 211 -5.82 6.77 5.35
N SER A 212 -4.81 7.61 5.20
CA SER A 212 -4.77 8.66 4.18
C SER A 212 -3.33 8.91 3.74
N ARG A 213 -3.18 9.52 2.56
CA ARG A 213 -1.86 9.97 2.08
C ARG A 213 -1.16 10.89 3.08
N ASP A 214 -1.92 11.72 3.80
CA ASP A 214 -1.40 12.64 4.81
C ASP A 214 -0.94 11.89 6.06
N THR A 215 -1.72 10.93 6.55
CA THR A 215 -1.37 10.19 7.78
C THR A 215 -0.14 9.32 7.56
N VAL A 216 -0.03 8.64 6.41
CA VAL A 216 1.17 7.86 6.05
C VAL A 216 2.39 8.76 5.92
N TYR A 217 2.32 9.82 5.13
CA TYR A 217 3.46 10.73 4.93
C TYR A 217 3.94 11.35 6.24
N ASN A 218 3.03 11.86 7.06
CA ASN A 218 3.41 12.47 8.34
C ASN A 218 4.07 11.45 9.28
N GLN A 219 3.57 10.22 9.34
CA GLN A 219 4.18 9.20 10.19
C GLN A 219 5.58 8.80 9.71
N LEU A 220 5.80 8.69 8.39
CA LEU A 220 7.14 8.47 7.83
C LEU A 220 8.08 9.62 8.21
N LYS A 221 7.60 10.86 8.08
CA LYS A 221 8.35 12.06 8.40
C LYS A 221 8.71 12.13 9.89
N ASP A 222 7.74 11.90 10.77
CA ASP A 222 7.93 11.93 12.23
C ASP A 222 8.97 10.89 12.65
N SER A 223 8.85 9.65 12.13
CA SER A 223 9.82 8.59 12.39
C SER A 223 11.23 8.89 11.88
N TYR A 224 11.36 9.50 10.70
CA TYR A 224 12.67 9.92 10.17
C TYR A 224 13.34 10.97 11.05
N GLN A 225 12.57 11.93 11.57
CA GLN A 225 13.07 13.00 12.43
C GLN A 225 13.52 12.46 13.79
N GLU A 226 12.76 11.56 14.40
CA GLU A 226 13.14 10.87 15.65
C GLU A 226 14.46 10.12 15.49
N GLU A 227 14.67 9.36 14.41
CA GLU A 227 15.94 8.68 14.14
C GLU A 227 17.14 9.63 13.96
N THR A 228 16.93 10.79 13.32
CA THR A 228 18.01 11.76 13.13
C THR A 228 18.39 12.44 14.43
N ASP A 229 17.42 12.66 15.32
CA ASP A 229 17.65 13.27 16.63
C ASP A 229 18.29 12.27 17.62
N ASP A 230 17.95 10.98 17.54
CA ASP A 230 18.53 9.92 18.38
C ASP A 230 19.94 9.49 17.96
N LYS A 231 20.33 9.68 16.69
CA LYS A 231 21.72 9.43 16.24
C LYS A 231 22.75 10.36 16.90
N ASP A 232 22.32 11.46 17.51
CA ASP A 232 23.15 12.33 18.35
C ASP A 232 23.20 11.89 19.83
N ASN A 233 22.35 10.96 20.27
CA ASN A 233 22.32 10.41 21.63
C ASN A 233 22.21 8.88 21.59
N GLY A 234 23.34 8.20 21.50
CA GLY A 234 23.45 6.75 21.22
C GLY A 234 22.65 5.81 22.13
N ASP A 235 21.38 5.58 21.79
CA ASP A 235 20.61 4.38 22.17
C ASP A 235 19.68 3.96 21.02
N ASN A 236 19.33 2.68 20.99
CA ASN A 236 18.94 1.92 19.82
C ASN A 236 17.56 2.32 19.23
N GLY A 237 17.59 3.01 18.09
CA GLY A 237 16.41 3.43 17.32
C GLY A 237 15.57 2.27 16.77
N ILE A 238 14.28 2.57 16.59
CA ILE A 238 13.27 1.69 15.98
C ILE A 238 13.74 1.32 14.57
N ASP A 239 13.99 0.03 14.32
CA ASP A 239 14.39 -0.47 13.00
C ASP A 239 13.16 -0.51 12.08
N ILE A 240 12.92 0.59 11.37
CA ILE A 240 11.87 0.69 10.37
C ILE A 240 12.35 0.01 9.08
N SER A 241 12.21 -1.32 9.02
CA SER A 241 12.55 -2.10 7.83
C SER A 241 11.32 -2.37 6.96
N PHE A 242 11.22 -1.65 5.84
CA PHE A 242 10.32 -1.97 4.74
C PHE A 242 11.03 -2.90 3.76
N ASP A 243 10.64 -4.18 3.70
CA ASP A 243 11.13 -5.05 2.62
C ASP A 243 10.29 -4.80 1.36
N ILE A 244 10.85 -4.10 0.38
CA ILE A 244 10.19 -3.78 -0.88
C ILE A 244 10.64 -4.75 -1.98
N VAL A 245 9.86 -4.89 -3.07
CA VAL A 245 10.42 -5.31 -4.35
C VAL A 245 9.87 -4.39 -5.44
N ILE A 246 10.66 -3.40 -5.81
CA ILE A 246 10.45 -2.51 -6.94
C ILE A 246 11.42 -2.95 -8.03
N ASP A 247 10.93 -3.23 -9.24
CA ASP A 247 11.78 -3.48 -10.40
C ASP A 247 11.34 -2.54 -11.52
N LEU A 248 12.06 -1.42 -11.61
CA LEU A 248 11.84 -0.32 -12.55
C LEU A 248 12.87 -0.34 -13.68
N SER A 249 13.54 -1.48 -13.89
CA SER A 249 14.55 -1.65 -14.94
C SER A 249 14.04 -1.35 -16.36
N ASP A 250 12.72 -1.42 -16.59
CA ASP A 250 12.08 -1.07 -17.85
C ASP A 250 11.80 0.45 -18.01
N LEU A 251 11.93 1.27 -16.96
CA LEU A 251 11.68 2.72 -17.04
C LEU A 251 12.75 3.51 -17.81
N LEU A 252 13.95 2.94 -17.95
CA LEU A 252 15.13 3.60 -18.53
C LEU A 252 15.56 3.04 -19.90
N ASN A 253 14.75 2.16 -20.51
CA ASN A 253 14.98 1.62 -21.86
C ASN A 253 14.12 2.30 -22.94
#